data_AF-A0A177E234-F1
#
_entry.id   AF-A0A177E234-F1
#
_cell.length_a   1.000
_cell.length_b   1.000
_cell.length_c   1.000
_cell.angle_alpha   90.00
_cell.angle_beta   90.00
_cell.angle_gamma   90.00
#
_symmetry.space_group_name_H-M   'P 1'
#
loop_
_entity.id
_entity.type
_entity.pdbx_description
1 polymer ?
#
loop_
_entity_poly.entity_id
_entity_poly.type
_entity_poly.pdbx_seq_one_letter_code
_entity_poly.pdbx_strand_id
1 'polypeptide(L)'
;MTRGPITCDTSLPKTPKTTLAPATPTTSVAPPKTPPSTKFPRNPSNKFWAQEQQRRLFLEHLKRWSLSHDSSTFFQGKISLLPPEPGVNEGLALGKTVTCILTDSSFTDFRKTVAIRLFNPQKNSKKGTTGHFERNMKNKSMDLFRSDMRLAEHREDCYTREEDAWPLSPSKLNPSTSYYYKLVIRYGSGWLSARDYLNKLYFSHFAARFPGRNVNCVTGTADHFFGVRSKALGPPPCDRDTVPIQPLFHPFQRLPTELQEMILMTAVGLTRDCDLTNDPRRNCSNNPKATERPISLSTMLRISRHIYTTMQPYIFHSTTFHFGLSGTTNFLWQSGPVHRPQIRRLAFHFGKNALLHCVRWLAADPIFDLLEPPQPNGGSGLPLFWRCQLRALAQEVHLLELVVDIEGIPKADIAMVVRILRGVFGSVERVKFVDGAARGKTEVVDKGDERLAGLGIGSWRDMVKGYIERYRRQIGWHNWHFKMDLVPLKEEEVDDLMDKEMEFFDN
;
A
#
# COMPACT_ATOMS: atom_id res chain seq x y z
N MET A 1 -48.81 11.99 -18.22
CA MET A 1 -50.10 11.51 -17.70
C MET A 1 -49.88 10.97 -16.29
N THR A 2 -50.73 11.42 -15.37
CA THR A 2 -51.00 10.94 -13.99
C THR A 2 -49.85 10.84 -12.97
N ARG A 3 -49.66 11.96 -12.25
CA ARG A 3 -49.06 12.07 -10.90
C ARG A 3 -50.13 11.77 -9.84
N GLY A 4 -49.74 11.15 -8.72
CA GLY A 4 -50.50 11.07 -7.47
C GLY A 4 -49.83 11.88 -6.34
N PRO A 5 -50.59 12.49 -5.40
CA PRO A 5 -50.08 13.51 -4.47
C PRO A 5 -49.94 13.02 -3.02
N ILE A 6 -49.02 13.59 -2.24
CA ILE A 6 -49.11 13.59 -0.77
C ILE A 6 -48.76 14.99 -0.22
N THR A 7 -49.72 15.44 0.59
CA THR A 7 -49.98 16.62 1.43
C THR A 7 -48.83 17.37 2.11
N CYS A 8 -49.02 18.70 2.16
CA CYS A 8 -48.40 19.67 3.06
C CYS A 8 -48.85 19.47 4.52
N ASP A 9 -47.98 19.82 5.47
CA ASP A 9 -48.46 20.36 6.75
C ASP A 9 -47.56 21.48 7.29
N THR A 10 -48.21 22.40 7.99
CA THR A 10 -47.81 23.80 8.22
C THR A 10 -47.59 24.03 9.70
N SER A 11 -46.44 24.57 10.13
CA SER A 11 -46.40 25.48 11.30
C SER A 11 -45.02 26.13 11.50
N LEU A 12 -45.04 27.46 11.47
CA LEU A 12 -44.08 28.41 12.05
C LEU A 12 -44.35 28.53 13.57
N PRO A 13 -43.40 28.96 14.44
CA PRO A 13 -43.13 30.41 14.54
C PRO A 13 -41.77 30.92 15.08
N LYS A 14 -41.43 32.12 14.59
CA LYS A 14 -40.97 33.36 15.27
C LYS A 14 -39.57 33.46 15.94
N THR A 15 -38.75 34.29 15.30
CA THR A 15 -37.70 35.17 15.85
C THR A 15 -38.27 36.46 16.46
N PRO A 16 -37.54 37.11 17.39
CA PRO A 16 -37.25 38.55 17.28
C PRO A 16 -35.75 38.86 17.57
N LYS A 17 -35.04 39.53 16.66
CA LYS A 17 -34.76 40.98 16.56
C LYS A 17 -33.92 41.59 17.69
N THR A 18 -32.66 41.81 17.32
CA THR A 18 -31.64 42.69 17.92
C THR A 18 -31.94 44.17 17.63
N THR A 19 -31.57 45.08 18.54
CA THR A 19 -30.58 46.18 18.39
C THR A 19 -30.97 47.43 19.19
N LEU A 20 -30.07 47.91 20.07
CA LEU A 20 -29.48 49.27 20.12
C LEU A 20 -28.98 49.63 21.53
N ALA A 21 -27.73 50.08 21.62
CA ALA A 21 -27.07 50.73 22.77
C ALA A 21 -27.08 52.28 22.56
N PRO A 22 -26.34 53.15 23.29
CA PRO A 22 -25.65 53.09 24.60
C PRO A 22 -25.91 54.35 25.50
N ALA A 23 -25.38 54.41 26.73
CA ALA A 23 -24.91 55.67 27.40
C ALA A 23 -24.14 55.42 28.73
N THR A 24 -23.30 56.41 29.05
CA THR A 24 -22.15 56.59 29.97
C THR A 24 -22.45 56.66 31.49
N PRO A 25 -21.41 56.73 32.38
CA PRO A 25 -21.47 56.48 33.84
C PRO A 25 -21.36 57.76 34.70
N THR A 26 -21.69 57.72 36.01
CA THR A 26 -21.03 58.55 37.05
C THR A 26 -21.33 58.15 38.52
N THR A 27 -20.25 58.04 39.29
CA THR A 27 -19.97 58.39 40.72
C THR A 27 -20.84 57.99 41.94
N SER A 28 -20.10 57.39 42.89
CA SER A 28 -19.97 57.76 44.33
C SER A 28 -21.00 57.25 45.36
N VAL A 29 -20.53 56.45 46.33
CA VAL A 29 -20.35 56.79 47.77
C VAL A 29 -19.90 55.50 48.53
N ALA A 30 -18.92 55.62 49.44
CA ALA A 30 -18.36 54.56 50.31
C ALA A 30 -18.90 54.69 51.77
N PRO A 31 -18.46 53.94 52.81
CA PRO A 31 -18.08 52.52 53.02
C PRO A 31 -18.95 51.92 54.21
N PRO A 32 -18.52 50.99 55.09
CA PRO A 32 -17.77 49.72 55.01
C PRO A 32 -18.61 48.52 55.52
N LYS A 33 -18.13 47.27 55.32
CA LYS A 33 -18.02 46.19 56.33
C LYS A 33 -17.74 44.85 55.64
N THR A 34 -16.61 44.26 56.01
CA THR A 34 -16.25 42.86 55.76
C THR A 34 -17.40 41.91 56.13
N PRO A 35 -17.70 40.90 55.28
CA PRO A 35 -18.16 39.61 55.73
C PRO A 35 -17.06 38.55 55.53
N PRO A 36 -17.15 37.44 56.28
CA PRO A 36 -16.01 36.63 56.67
C PRO A 36 -15.53 35.70 55.56
N SER A 37 -14.27 35.29 55.69
CA SER A 37 -13.68 34.12 55.03
C SER A 37 -14.65 32.92 55.03
N THR A 38 -15.40 32.75 53.96
CA THR A 38 -16.15 31.53 53.67
C THR A 38 -15.17 30.51 53.09
N LYS A 39 -14.62 29.69 53.98
CA LYS A 39 -14.09 28.37 53.59
C LYS A 39 -15.24 27.63 52.91
N PHE A 40 -15.21 27.57 51.57
CA PHE A 40 -16.14 26.75 50.80
C PHE A 40 -16.08 25.30 51.33
N PRO A 41 -17.23 24.65 51.59
CA PRO A 41 -17.25 23.24 51.93
C PRO A 41 -16.72 22.47 50.71
N ARG A 42 -15.60 21.77 50.88
CA ARG A 42 -14.98 20.91 49.87
C ARG A 42 -15.95 19.79 49.52
N ASN A 43 -16.77 20.00 48.49
CA ASN A 43 -17.67 18.98 47.97
C ASN A 43 -16.85 17.79 47.42
N PRO A 44 -16.92 16.59 48.01
CA PRO A 44 -16.11 15.44 47.58
C PRO A 44 -16.45 14.98 46.15
N SER A 45 -17.69 15.14 45.69
CA SER A 45 -18.11 14.76 44.33
C SER A 45 -17.48 15.63 43.24
N ASN A 46 -17.20 16.92 43.51
CA ASN A 46 -16.45 17.78 42.57
C ASN A 46 -14.98 17.34 42.42
N LYS A 47 -14.39 16.73 43.44
CA LYS A 47 -12.99 16.25 43.38
C LYS A 47 -12.87 15.02 42.47
N PHE A 48 -13.76 14.05 42.63
CA PHE A 48 -13.78 12.86 41.77
C PHE A 48 -14.02 13.24 40.30
N TRP A 49 -14.94 14.17 40.05
CA TRP A 49 -15.19 14.65 38.69
C TRP A 49 -13.97 15.35 38.09
N ALA A 50 -13.30 16.23 38.85
CA ALA A 50 -12.09 16.91 38.39
C ALA A 50 -10.93 15.94 38.12
N GLN A 51 -10.74 14.92 38.97
CA GLN A 51 -9.73 13.88 38.78
C GLN A 51 -10.00 13.04 37.54
N GLU A 52 -11.25 12.66 37.30
CA GLU A 52 -11.66 11.92 36.10
C GLU A 52 -11.41 12.73 34.82
N GLN A 53 -11.67 14.04 34.83
CA GLN A 53 -11.35 14.91 33.69
C GLN A 53 -9.84 15.01 33.45
N GLN A 54 -9.03 15.17 34.50
CA GLN A 54 -7.56 15.18 34.39
C GLN A 54 -7.04 13.85 33.84
N ARG A 55 -7.63 12.73 34.26
CA ARG A 55 -7.29 11.39 33.77
C ARG A 55 -7.58 11.25 32.28
N ARG A 56 -8.77 11.66 31.83
CA ARG A 56 -9.14 11.63 30.40
C ARG A 56 -8.21 12.48 29.54
N LEU A 57 -7.92 13.71 29.97
CA LEU A 57 -7.00 14.60 29.25
C LEU A 57 -5.59 14.00 29.16
N PHE A 58 -5.08 13.45 30.26
CA PHE A 58 -3.76 12.81 30.26
C PHE A 58 -3.70 11.59 29.34
N LEU A 59 -4.74 10.73 29.35
CA LEU A 59 -4.85 9.60 28.44
C LEU A 59 -4.92 10.05 26.97
N GLU A 60 -5.60 11.15 26.68
CA GLU A 60 -5.63 11.72 25.34
C GLU A 60 -4.23 12.17 24.89
N HIS A 61 -3.49 12.87 25.75
CA HIS A 61 -2.10 13.24 25.46
C HIS A 61 -1.20 12.02 25.27
N LEU A 62 -1.36 10.99 26.11
CA LEU A 62 -0.59 9.75 26.02
C LEU A 62 -0.93 8.98 24.73
N LYS A 63 -2.19 8.98 24.30
CA LYS A 63 -2.63 8.41 23.02
C LYS A 63 -2.06 9.18 21.83
N ARG A 64 -2.03 10.51 21.89
CA ARG A 64 -1.38 11.33 20.85
C ARG A 64 0.13 11.05 20.79
N TRP A 65 0.77 10.88 21.94
CA TRP A 65 2.17 10.44 22.02
C TRP A 65 2.36 9.07 21.36
N SER A 66 1.56 8.06 21.70
CA SER A 66 1.74 6.71 21.15
C SER A 66 1.57 6.61 19.64
N LEU A 67 0.83 7.55 19.03
CA LEU A 67 0.63 7.64 17.58
C LEU A 67 1.72 8.41 16.84
N SER A 68 2.56 9.19 17.53
CA SER A 68 3.50 10.15 16.90
C SER A 68 4.94 10.07 17.44
N HIS A 69 5.19 9.18 18.40
CA HIS A 69 6.50 9.06 19.05
C HIS A 69 7.50 8.26 18.22
N ASP A 70 8.77 8.34 18.62
CA ASP A 70 9.79 7.37 18.25
C ASP A 70 9.86 6.27 19.33
N SER A 71 8.88 5.35 19.37
CA SER A 71 8.95 4.17 20.26
C SER A 71 10.05 3.21 19.82
N SER A 72 10.39 2.30 20.72
CA SER A 72 11.12 1.11 20.35
C SER A 72 10.46 0.42 19.14
N THR A 73 11.26 0.13 18.11
CA THR A 73 10.86 -0.65 16.93
C THR A 73 10.62 -2.12 17.26
N PHE A 74 11.02 -2.56 18.44
CA PHE A 74 11.00 -3.97 18.86
C PHE A 74 9.90 -4.27 19.88
N PHE A 75 9.50 -3.25 20.67
CA PHE A 75 8.54 -3.42 21.75
C PHE A 75 7.10 -3.16 21.28
N GLN A 76 6.20 -4.11 21.56
CA GLN A 76 4.76 -3.96 21.41
C GLN A 76 4.09 -4.18 22.76
N GLY A 77 3.24 -3.25 23.20
CA GLY A 77 2.70 -3.29 24.54
C GLY A 77 1.56 -2.33 24.81
N LYS A 78 1.28 -2.12 26.09
CA LYS A 78 0.24 -1.22 26.59
C LYS A 78 0.75 -0.47 27.81
N ILE A 79 0.46 0.83 27.92
CA ILE A 79 0.59 1.60 29.17
C ILE A 79 -0.79 1.84 29.73
N SER A 80 -1.00 1.43 30.97
CA SER A 80 -2.25 1.65 31.69
C SER A 80 -2.03 2.52 32.90
N LEU A 81 -2.90 3.50 33.12
CA LEU A 81 -2.88 4.30 34.34
C LEU A 81 -3.39 3.48 35.53
N LEU A 82 -2.71 3.55 36.67
CA LEU A 82 -3.21 2.94 37.90
C LEU A 82 -4.51 3.64 38.35
N PRO A 83 -5.44 2.90 39.00
CA PRO A 83 -6.59 3.53 39.65
C PRO A 83 -6.10 4.53 40.71
N PRO A 84 -6.80 5.65 40.92
CA PRO A 84 -6.44 6.59 41.98
C PRO A 84 -6.58 5.90 43.35
N GLU A 85 -5.50 5.87 44.13
CA GLU A 85 -5.56 5.36 45.50
C GLU A 85 -6.39 6.32 46.38
N PRO A 86 -7.31 5.80 47.21
CA PRO A 86 -8.13 6.63 48.09
C PRO A 86 -7.23 7.32 49.13
N GLY A 87 -7.04 8.63 48.99
CA GLY A 87 -6.29 9.48 49.93
C GLY A 87 -5.02 10.11 49.37
N VAL A 88 -4.50 9.61 48.25
CA VAL A 88 -3.33 10.19 47.58
C VAL A 88 -3.80 11.13 46.46
N ASN A 89 -3.66 12.43 46.67
CA ASN A 89 -4.04 13.44 45.69
C ASN A 89 -2.94 13.64 44.64
N GLU A 90 -2.65 12.59 43.87
CA GLU A 90 -1.72 12.66 42.75
C GLU A 90 -2.38 13.37 41.56
N GLY A 91 -2.06 14.65 41.37
CA GLY A 91 -2.55 15.41 40.21
C GLY A 91 -1.91 14.90 38.91
N LEU A 92 -2.71 14.31 38.02
CA LEU A 92 -2.30 13.91 36.68
C LEU A 92 -2.11 15.16 35.81
N ALA A 93 -0.85 15.48 35.48
CA ALA A 93 -0.52 16.60 34.62
C ALA A 93 0.74 16.33 33.80
N LEU A 94 0.88 17.03 32.67
CA LEU A 94 2.09 16.97 31.85
C LEU A 94 3.31 17.47 32.65
N GLY A 95 4.45 16.80 32.47
CA GLY A 95 5.70 17.02 33.20
C GLY A 95 5.75 16.39 34.60
N LYS A 96 4.61 15.98 35.18
CA LYS A 96 4.56 15.30 36.48
C LYS A 96 4.84 13.81 36.36
N THR A 97 5.30 13.24 37.47
CA THR A 97 5.54 11.79 37.57
C THR A 97 4.22 11.10 37.78
N VAL A 98 3.91 10.15 36.91
CA VAL A 98 2.69 9.33 36.97
C VAL A 98 3.10 7.87 37.03
N THR A 99 2.51 7.12 37.97
CA THR A 99 2.75 5.67 38.08
C THR A 99 1.78 4.92 37.18
N CYS A 100 2.30 4.03 36.36
CA CYS A 100 1.56 3.28 35.34
C CYS A 100 1.95 1.80 35.36
N ILE A 101 1.12 0.96 34.78
CA ILE A 101 1.43 -0.44 34.48
C ILE A 101 1.82 -0.51 33.00
N LEU A 102 3.03 -1.00 32.73
CA LEU A 102 3.48 -1.36 31.41
C LEU A 102 3.28 -2.86 31.20
N THR A 103 2.57 -3.22 30.14
CA THR A 103 2.32 -4.61 29.73
C THR A 103 2.97 -4.85 28.38
N ASP A 104 3.69 -5.95 28.22
CA ASP A 104 4.25 -6.38 26.94
C ASP A 104 3.26 -7.34 26.25
N SER A 105 2.95 -7.11 24.97
CA SER A 105 2.04 -7.97 24.21
C SER A 105 2.71 -9.26 23.75
N SER A 106 4.04 -9.27 23.66
CA SER A 106 4.84 -10.46 23.30
C SER A 106 4.96 -11.43 24.49
N PHE A 107 4.63 -10.96 25.69
CA PHE A 107 4.70 -11.71 26.94
C PHE A 107 3.37 -11.53 27.70
N THR A 108 2.41 -12.43 27.45
CA THR A 108 1.02 -12.33 27.92
C THR A 108 0.88 -12.13 29.43
N ASP A 109 1.86 -12.59 30.21
CA ASP A 109 1.88 -12.52 31.67
C ASP A 109 2.91 -11.54 32.22
N PHE A 110 3.43 -10.58 31.44
CA PHE A 110 4.39 -9.60 31.92
C PHE A 110 3.76 -8.22 32.11
N ARG A 111 3.55 -7.85 33.38
CA ARG A 111 3.10 -6.54 33.84
C ARG A 111 4.14 -5.97 34.79
N LYS A 112 4.52 -4.71 34.58
CA LYS A 112 5.50 -4.01 35.40
C LYS A 112 5.05 -2.60 35.73
N THR A 113 5.11 -2.25 37.01
CA THR A 113 4.90 -0.87 37.44
C THR A 113 6.06 0.01 36.99
N VAL A 114 5.76 1.10 36.30
CA VAL A 114 6.71 2.08 35.79
C VAL A 114 6.27 3.49 36.20
N ALA A 115 7.22 4.36 36.46
CA ALA A 115 6.94 5.79 36.65
C ALA A 115 7.30 6.53 35.35
N ILE A 116 6.36 7.30 34.82
CA ILE A 116 6.51 8.03 33.55
C ILE A 116 6.39 9.54 33.77
N ARG A 117 7.01 10.33 32.88
CA ARG A 117 6.74 11.77 32.73
C ARG A 117 6.49 12.06 31.26
N LEU A 118 5.31 12.60 30.96
CA LEU A 118 4.91 13.02 29.62
C LEU A 118 5.00 14.54 29.53
N PHE A 119 5.88 15.07 28.68
CA PHE A 119 6.06 16.50 28.49
C PHE A 119 5.16 17.05 27.38
N ASN A 120 4.90 18.36 27.43
CA ASN A 120 4.17 19.08 26.38
C ASN A 120 4.77 18.84 24.99
N PRO A 121 3.94 18.87 23.94
CA PRO A 121 4.42 18.70 22.58
C PRO A 121 5.37 19.82 22.22
N GLN A 122 6.61 19.47 21.88
CA GLN A 122 7.61 20.46 21.48
C GLN A 122 7.48 20.71 19.98
N LYS A 123 7.56 21.99 19.58
CA LYS A 123 7.89 22.32 18.19
C LYS A 123 9.31 21.86 17.95
N ASN A 124 9.54 21.17 16.84
CA ASN A 124 10.88 21.09 16.24
C ASN A 124 11.33 22.50 15.82
N SER A 125 11.68 23.37 16.77
CA SER A 125 12.66 24.40 16.46
C SER A 125 13.97 23.64 16.33
N LYS A 126 14.53 23.58 15.13
CA LYS A 126 15.94 23.18 14.94
C LYS A 126 16.83 24.25 15.59
N LYS A 127 16.80 24.36 16.92
CA LYS A 127 17.86 24.98 17.70
C LYS A 127 18.81 23.85 18.03
N GLY A 128 19.89 23.77 17.25
CA GLY A 128 21.00 22.88 17.56
C GLY A 128 21.58 23.29 18.90
N THR A 129 21.30 22.52 19.94
CA THR A 129 21.98 22.65 21.22
C THR A 129 23.17 21.70 21.19
N THR A 130 24.35 22.23 20.90
CA THR A 130 25.60 21.67 21.41
C THR A 130 26.34 22.80 22.11
N GLY A 131 26.66 22.54 23.38
CA GLY A 131 27.18 23.51 24.36
C GLY A 131 26.34 23.36 25.64
N HIS A 132 26.86 22.97 26.80
CA HIS A 132 28.23 22.79 27.23
C HIS A 132 28.15 21.94 28.50
N PHE A 133 28.60 20.68 28.47
CA PHE A 133 28.94 19.93 29.68
C PHE A 133 30.13 19.02 29.37
N GLU A 134 31.28 19.65 29.12
CA GLU A 134 32.56 19.04 29.44
C GLU A 134 32.89 19.36 30.90
N ARG A 135 32.95 18.32 31.74
CA ARG A 135 34.19 17.93 32.43
C ARG A 135 34.03 16.58 33.15
N ASN A 136 34.99 15.70 32.86
CA ASN A 136 35.46 14.54 33.61
C ASN A 136 34.60 13.26 33.64
N MET A 137 34.90 12.29 32.76
CA MET A 137 35.77 11.16 33.12
C MET A 137 36.08 10.22 31.94
N LYS A 138 37.39 10.07 31.68
CA LYS A 138 38.14 8.93 31.12
C LYS A 138 37.36 7.70 30.61
N ASN A 139 37.50 7.42 29.30
CA ASN A 139 38.23 6.28 28.70
C ASN A 139 37.52 5.62 27.50
N LYS A 140 38.28 5.58 26.39
CA LYS A 140 38.21 4.69 25.20
C LYS A 140 36.97 4.87 24.30
N SER A 141 37.06 5.71 23.27
CA SER A 141 37.61 5.40 21.93
C SER A 141 36.84 4.31 21.20
N MET A 142 36.07 4.69 20.18
CA MET A 142 36.21 4.19 18.81
C MET A 142 35.46 5.13 17.83
N ASP A 143 36.15 5.36 16.72
CA ASP A 143 35.70 5.74 15.38
C ASP A 143 35.60 7.21 14.94
N LEU A 144 36.63 7.50 14.12
CA LEU A 144 36.88 8.55 13.17
C LEU A 144 35.84 8.55 12.04
N PHE A 145 35.33 9.74 11.70
CA PHE A 145 35.30 10.35 10.35
C PHE A 145 34.18 11.39 10.28
N ARG A 146 34.52 12.67 10.45
CA ARG A 146 33.92 13.74 9.65
C ARG A 146 34.76 15.02 9.67
N SER A 147 35.24 15.35 8.48
CA SER A 147 36.07 16.51 8.16
C SER A 147 35.29 17.83 8.24
N ASP A 148 36.00 18.84 8.71
CA ASP A 148 35.69 20.26 8.76
C ASP A 148 35.15 20.85 7.43
N MET A 149 34.21 21.79 7.56
CA MET A 149 34.28 23.07 6.84
C MET A 149 33.59 24.17 7.66
N ARG A 150 34.40 25.16 8.06
CA ARG A 150 34.01 26.41 8.70
C ARG A 150 33.66 27.46 7.64
N LEU A 151 32.68 28.34 7.90
CA LEU A 151 32.78 29.75 7.50
C LEU A 151 31.75 30.67 8.23
N ALA A 152 32.33 31.68 8.88
CA ALA A 152 31.90 33.05 9.20
C ALA A 152 30.48 33.38 9.73
N GLU A 153 30.47 33.73 11.02
CA GLU A 153 29.98 34.98 11.62
C GLU A 153 28.92 35.83 10.90
N HIS A 154 27.74 35.99 11.52
CA HIS A 154 27.17 37.32 11.77
C HIS A 154 26.31 37.31 13.04
N ARG A 155 26.56 38.32 13.88
CA ARG A 155 26.03 38.51 15.23
C ARG A 155 24.83 39.46 15.15
N GLU A 156 23.70 39.10 15.74
CA GLU A 156 22.64 40.07 16.07
C GLU A 156 21.85 39.59 17.29
N ASP A 157 21.83 40.46 18.30
CA ASP A 157 21.15 40.32 19.59
C ASP A 157 19.66 40.68 19.46
N CYS A 158 18.75 39.96 20.14
CA CYS A 158 17.65 40.59 20.91
C CYS A 158 16.72 39.60 21.66
N TYR A 159 16.61 39.89 22.95
CA TYR A 159 15.54 39.76 23.94
C TYR A 159 14.27 38.88 23.74
N THR A 160 14.00 38.15 24.82
CA THR A 160 12.82 37.36 25.22
C THR A 160 11.49 38.12 25.28
N ARG A 161 10.38 37.41 25.01
CA ARG A 161 9.09 37.63 25.69
C ARG A 161 8.27 36.33 25.77
N GLU A 162 7.94 35.94 26.99
CA GLU A 162 7.00 34.87 27.34
C GLU A 162 5.57 35.38 27.12
N GLU A 163 4.74 34.64 26.38
CA GLU A 163 3.29 34.84 26.40
C GLU A 163 2.57 33.49 26.47
N ASP A 164 1.69 33.41 27.47
CA ASP A 164 0.77 32.33 27.77
C ASP A 164 -0.18 32.04 26.59
N ALA A 165 -0.34 30.77 26.19
CA ALA A 165 -1.38 30.40 25.24
C ALA A 165 -1.97 29.00 25.51
N TRP A 166 -3.25 29.01 25.89
CA TRP A 166 -4.20 27.89 25.98
C TRP A 166 -4.59 27.36 24.57
N PRO A 167 -5.24 26.18 24.43
CA PRO A 167 -5.00 25.27 23.31
C PRO A 167 -5.80 25.57 22.02
N LEU A 168 -5.11 25.36 20.89
CA LEU A 168 -5.61 25.47 19.51
C LEU A 168 -6.46 24.26 19.09
N SER A 169 -7.52 24.55 18.34
CA SER A 169 -8.48 23.61 17.73
C SER A 169 -7.85 22.70 16.65
N PRO A 170 -8.38 21.48 16.40
CA PRO A 170 -7.70 20.46 15.60
C PRO A 170 -7.84 20.57 14.06
N SER A 171 -8.35 21.67 13.50
CA SER A 171 -8.76 21.71 12.09
C SER A 171 -7.77 22.37 11.10
N LYS A 172 -6.58 22.79 11.52
CA LYS A 172 -5.55 23.34 10.60
C LYS A 172 -4.12 22.99 11.04
N LEU A 173 -3.64 21.79 10.70
CA LEU A 173 -2.22 21.44 10.83
C LEU A 173 -1.64 21.12 9.45
N ASN A 174 -0.80 22.03 8.96
CA ASN A 174 0.10 21.78 7.84
C ASN A 174 1.01 20.58 8.17
N PRO A 175 1.31 19.68 7.20
CA PRO A 175 2.11 18.47 7.45
C PRO A 175 3.61 18.73 7.74
N SER A 176 4.08 19.97 7.67
CA SER A 176 5.51 20.34 7.79
C SER A 176 5.96 20.76 9.19
N THR A 177 5.07 20.89 10.18
CA THR A 177 5.45 21.15 11.59
C THR A 177 5.11 19.96 12.47
N SER A 178 6.04 19.02 12.61
CA SER A 178 5.91 17.89 13.54
C SER A 178 6.07 18.39 14.97
N TYR A 179 4.95 18.44 15.70
CA TYR A 179 4.91 18.59 17.14
C TYR A 179 5.00 17.19 17.75
N TYR A 180 6.04 16.92 18.55
CA TYR A 180 6.23 15.61 19.17
C TYR A 180 6.18 15.70 20.69
N TYR A 181 5.48 14.75 21.30
CA TYR A 181 5.50 14.57 22.75
C TYR A 181 6.78 13.85 23.16
N LYS A 182 7.39 14.28 24.27
CA LYS A 182 8.52 13.57 24.87
C LYS A 182 8.02 12.78 26.08
N LEU A 183 8.23 11.47 26.09
CA LEU A 183 7.98 10.60 27.23
C LEU A 183 9.31 10.05 27.77
N VAL A 184 9.48 10.14 29.09
CA VAL A 184 10.60 9.49 29.80
C VAL A 184 10.07 8.52 30.84
N ILE A 185 10.80 7.43 31.04
CA ILE A 185 10.47 6.36 31.98
C ILE A 185 11.58 6.26 33.01
N ARG A 186 11.21 6.17 34.29
CA ARG A 186 12.15 6.06 35.39
C ARG A 186 12.88 4.72 35.33
N TYR A 187 14.21 4.76 35.48
CA TYR A 187 15.06 3.58 35.53
C TYR A 187 16.14 3.78 36.61
N GLY A 188 16.01 3.06 37.73
CA GLY A 188 16.84 3.28 38.91
C GLY A 188 16.65 4.69 39.49
N SER A 189 17.77 5.40 39.70
CA SER A 189 17.78 6.80 40.16
C SER A 189 17.54 7.82 39.04
N GLY A 190 17.56 7.41 37.77
CA GLY A 190 17.48 8.31 36.60
C GLY A 190 16.20 8.19 35.76
N TRP A 191 16.17 8.96 34.68
CA TRP A 191 15.12 8.95 33.66
C TRP A 191 15.72 8.57 32.30
N LEU A 192 15.09 7.63 31.60
CA LEU A 192 15.46 7.24 30.24
C LEU A 192 14.39 7.69 29.25
N SER A 193 14.75 7.88 27.98
CA SER A 193 13.75 8.05 26.93
C SER A 193 12.88 6.79 26.87
N ALA A 194 11.61 6.95 26.49
CA ALA A 194 10.73 5.80 26.31
C ALA A 194 11.31 4.78 25.33
N ARG A 195 11.97 5.24 24.25
CA ARG A 195 12.64 4.36 23.27
C ARG A 195 13.71 3.50 23.91
N ASP A 196 14.63 4.11 24.67
CA ASP A 196 15.76 3.40 25.28
C ASP A 196 15.29 2.41 26.34
N TYR A 197 14.32 2.81 27.17
CA TYR A 197 13.76 1.94 28.18
C TYR A 197 13.07 0.73 27.55
N LEU A 198 12.21 0.94 26.55
CA LEU A 198 11.46 -0.13 25.89
C LEU A 198 12.37 -1.08 25.09
N ASN A 199 13.40 -0.56 24.42
CA ASN A 199 14.44 -1.38 23.78
C ASN A 199 15.16 -2.26 24.80
N LYS A 200 15.65 -1.65 25.90
CA LYS A 200 16.33 -2.41 26.96
C LYS A 200 15.43 -3.47 27.56
N LEU A 201 14.16 -3.13 27.79
CA LEU A 201 13.17 -4.07 28.31
C LEU A 201 13.01 -5.26 27.35
N TYR A 202 12.72 -4.99 26.06
CA TYR A 202 12.58 -6.02 25.04
C TYR A 202 13.80 -6.94 24.97
N PHE A 203 15.01 -6.38 24.82
CA PHE A 203 16.24 -7.19 24.71
C PHE A 203 16.57 -7.95 25.99
N SER A 204 16.24 -7.41 27.17
CA SER A 204 16.40 -8.13 28.44
C SER A 204 15.48 -9.35 28.53
N HIS A 205 14.23 -9.24 28.06
CA HIS A 205 13.30 -10.37 28.00
C HIS A 205 13.70 -11.38 26.94
N PHE A 206 14.12 -10.88 25.76
CA PHE A 206 14.62 -11.72 24.68
C PHE A 206 15.82 -12.58 25.14
N ALA A 207 16.80 -11.96 25.79
CA ALA A 207 17.97 -12.66 26.33
C ALA A 207 17.62 -13.67 27.43
N ALA A 208 16.61 -13.38 28.26
CA ALA A 208 16.14 -14.30 29.30
C ALA A 208 15.43 -15.54 28.72
N ARG A 209 14.78 -15.41 27.55
CA ARG A 209 14.03 -16.51 26.91
C ARG A 209 14.90 -17.34 25.95
N PHE A 210 15.90 -16.72 25.34
CA PHE A 210 16.84 -17.36 24.43
C PHE A 210 18.27 -17.23 24.95
N PRO A 211 18.62 -17.85 26.10
CA PRO A 211 20.02 -17.94 26.49
C PRO A 211 20.76 -18.68 25.38
N GLY A 212 21.89 -18.13 24.93
CA GLY A 212 22.69 -18.74 23.86
C GLY A 212 23.02 -20.21 24.15
N ARG A 213 23.39 -20.94 23.08
CA ARG A 213 23.54 -22.41 22.97
C ARG A 213 24.43 -23.12 24.02
N ASN A 214 24.96 -22.42 25.03
CA ASN A 214 25.87 -22.92 26.07
C ASN A 214 25.44 -22.59 27.51
N VAL A 215 24.16 -22.28 27.77
CA VAL A 215 23.67 -22.14 29.16
C VAL A 215 22.51 -23.10 29.40
N ASN A 216 22.84 -24.27 29.97
CA ASN A 216 21.84 -25.13 30.58
C ASN A 216 21.28 -24.43 31.82
N CYS A 217 20.04 -23.92 31.73
CA CYS A 217 19.02 -23.79 32.80
C CYS A 217 18.07 -22.58 32.57
N VAL A 218 16.83 -22.70 33.09
CA VAL A 218 15.92 -21.60 33.52
C VAL A 218 14.95 -20.95 32.50
N THR A 219 14.52 -21.59 31.41
CA THR A 219 13.43 -21.01 30.59
C THR A 219 12.06 -21.08 31.28
N GLY A 220 11.74 -22.19 31.95
CA GLY A 220 10.48 -22.35 32.69
C GLY A 220 10.34 -21.48 33.94
N THR A 221 11.46 -21.00 34.50
CA THR A 221 11.48 -20.24 35.74
C THR A 221 11.27 -18.75 35.50
N ALA A 222 11.81 -18.18 34.42
CA ALA A 222 11.64 -16.76 34.09
C ALA A 222 10.16 -16.40 33.84
N ASP A 223 9.46 -17.18 33.01
CA ASP A 223 8.03 -17.00 32.74
C ASP A 223 7.19 -17.18 34.01
N HIS A 224 7.55 -18.12 34.88
CA HIS A 224 6.91 -18.29 36.19
C HIS A 224 7.13 -17.06 37.09
N PHE A 225 8.35 -16.52 37.18
CA PHE A 225 8.64 -15.31 37.95
C PHE A 225 7.92 -14.08 37.41
N PHE A 226 7.82 -13.94 36.07
CA PHE A 226 7.06 -12.88 35.43
C PHE A 226 5.57 -13.01 35.75
N GLY A 227 5.00 -14.21 35.65
CA GLY A 227 3.60 -14.48 35.99
C GLY A 227 3.28 -14.21 37.47
N VAL A 228 4.14 -14.64 38.40
CA VAL A 228 3.95 -14.38 39.85
C VAL A 228 3.99 -12.89 40.16
N ARG A 229 4.97 -12.15 39.61
CA ARG A 229 5.06 -10.68 39.80
C ARG A 229 3.85 -9.97 39.20
N SER A 230 3.41 -10.39 38.02
CA SER A 230 2.24 -9.81 37.38
C SER A 230 0.96 -10.06 38.18
N LYS A 231 0.77 -11.26 38.75
CA LYS A 231 -0.37 -11.57 39.62
C LYS A 231 -0.36 -10.71 40.89
N ALA A 232 0.82 -10.39 41.44
CA ALA A 232 0.95 -9.52 42.60
C ALA A 232 0.53 -8.05 42.34
N LEU A 233 0.42 -7.63 41.08
CA LEU A 233 -0.07 -6.28 40.71
C LEU A 233 -1.60 -6.16 40.67
N GLY A 234 -2.33 -7.22 41.04
CA GLY A 234 -3.80 -7.22 41.04
C GLY A 234 -4.43 -7.50 39.67
N PRO A 235 -5.73 -7.23 39.49
CA PRO A 235 -6.43 -7.49 38.23
C PRO A 235 -5.85 -6.65 37.06
N PRO A 236 -6.01 -7.09 35.80
CA PRO A 236 -5.62 -6.30 34.65
C PRO A 236 -6.28 -4.92 34.67
N PRO A 237 -5.56 -3.86 34.27
CA PRO A 237 -6.13 -2.52 34.16
C PRO A 237 -7.31 -2.49 33.17
N CYS A 238 -8.27 -1.60 33.40
CA CYS A 238 -9.39 -1.42 32.48
C CYS A 238 -8.91 -0.90 31.11
N ASP A 239 -9.51 -1.38 30.02
CA ASP A 239 -9.18 -0.91 28.67
C ASP A 239 -9.40 0.60 28.49
N ARG A 240 -10.34 1.20 29.23
CA ARG A 240 -10.60 2.65 29.20
C ARG A 240 -9.41 3.48 29.67
N ASP A 241 -8.54 2.90 30.47
CA ASP A 241 -7.36 3.55 31.06
C ASP A 241 -6.05 3.13 30.40
N THR A 242 -6.15 2.46 29.26
CA THR A 242 -5.03 1.79 28.62
C THR A 242 -4.76 2.35 27.22
N VAL A 243 -3.51 2.73 26.98
CA VAL A 243 -3.04 3.22 25.69
C VAL A 243 -2.10 2.17 25.08
N PRO A 244 -2.38 1.68 23.85
CA PRO A 244 -1.48 0.76 23.17
C PRO A 244 -0.22 1.48 22.70
N ILE A 245 0.92 0.80 22.87
CA ILE A 245 2.21 1.15 22.28
C ILE A 245 2.48 0.13 21.19
N GLN A 246 2.66 0.61 19.97
CA GLN A 246 3.07 -0.22 18.86
C GLN A 246 4.38 0.31 18.28
N PRO A 247 5.22 -0.58 17.72
CA PRO A 247 6.33 -0.13 16.89
C PRO A 247 5.72 0.63 15.71
N LEU A 248 5.92 1.94 15.67
CA LEU A 248 5.51 2.70 14.50
C LEU A 248 6.50 2.36 13.39
N PHE A 249 6.01 1.73 12.32
CA PHE A 249 6.76 1.44 11.08
C PHE A 249 7.12 2.73 10.30
N HIS A 250 7.48 3.80 11.00
CA HIS A 250 8.08 4.99 10.42
C HIS A 250 9.41 4.76 9.70
N PRO A 251 10.26 3.77 10.02
CA PRO A 251 11.53 3.61 9.31
C PRO A 251 11.32 3.32 7.82
N PHE A 252 10.38 2.43 7.48
CA PHE A 252 10.17 2.02 6.09
C PHE A 252 9.61 3.16 5.24
N GLN A 253 8.55 3.84 5.71
CA GLN A 253 7.95 4.97 5.00
C GLN A 253 8.84 6.22 4.93
N ARG A 254 9.90 6.30 5.76
CA ARG A 254 10.92 7.35 5.70
C ARG A 254 12.07 7.04 4.75
N LEU A 255 12.19 5.80 4.27
CA LEU A 255 13.16 5.48 3.24
C LEU A 255 12.79 6.25 1.95
N PRO A 256 13.77 6.65 1.14
CA PRO A 256 13.52 7.04 -0.25
C PRO A 256 12.60 6.03 -0.94
N THR A 257 11.68 6.53 -1.76
CA THR A 257 10.64 5.72 -2.43
C THR A 257 11.27 4.57 -3.23
N GLU A 258 12.45 4.81 -3.83
CA GLU A 258 13.22 3.83 -4.60
C GLU A 258 13.70 2.66 -3.73
N LEU A 259 14.07 2.92 -2.47
CA LEU A 259 14.47 1.87 -1.54
C LEU A 259 13.24 1.10 -1.03
N GLN A 260 12.12 1.78 -0.81
CA GLN A 260 10.86 1.12 -0.47
C GLN A 260 10.44 0.16 -1.58
N GLU A 261 10.45 0.64 -2.83
CA GLU A 261 10.19 -0.14 -4.03
C GLU A 261 11.11 -1.36 -4.11
N MET A 262 12.43 -1.16 -4.01
CA MET A 262 13.41 -2.24 -4.11
C MET A 262 13.19 -3.32 -3.05
N ILE A 263 12.95 -2.94 -1.79
CA ILE A 263 12.70 -3.88 -0.70
C ILE A 263 11.41 -4.67 -0.96
N LEU A 264 10.33 -3.99 -1.35
CA LEU A 264 9.03 -4.62 -1.59
C LEU A 264 9.04 -5.55 -2.80
N MET A 265 9.66 -5.12 -3.91
CA MET A 265 9.85 -5.94 -5.11
C MET A 265 10.66 -7.20 -4.79
N THR A 266 11.72 -7.06 -3.98
CA THR A 266 12.54 -8.20 -3.53
C THR A 266 11.73 -9.15 -2.64
N ALA A 267 10.95 -8.62 -1.69
CA ALA A 267 10.12 -9.43 -0.79
C ALA A 267 9.04 -10.24 -1.53
N VAL A 268 8.50 -9.68 -2.62
CA VAL A 268 7.52 -10.36 -3.49
C VAL A 268 8.20 -11.28 -4.51
N GLY A 269 9.52 -11.24 -4.64
CA GLY A 269 10.23 -11.95 -5.69
C GLY A 269 9.80 -11.51 -7.09
N LEU A 270 9.30 -10.27 -7.23
CA LEU A 270 8.84 -9.75 -8.51
C LEU A 270 10.06 -9.45 -9.38
N THR A 271 10.40 -10.43 -10.22
CA THR A 271 11.22 -10.18 -11.41
C THR A 271 10.35 -9.42 -12.41
N ARG A 272 10.93 -8.57 -13.27
CA ARG A 272 10.19 -7.69 -14.20
C ARG A 272 9.27 -8.44 -15.18
N ASP A 273 9.16 -9.75 -15.06
CA ASP A 273 8.35 -10.65 -15.85
C ASP A 273 7.37 -11.38 -14.91
N CYS A 274 6.08 -11.26 -15.19
CA CYS A 274 5.02 -11.94 -14.46
C CYS A 274 4.38 -12.97 -15.37
N ASP A 275 4.70 -14.24 -15.11
CA ASP A 275 4.15 -15.35 -15.87
C ASP A 275 2.74 -15.70 -15.41
N LEU A 276 1.74 -15.43 -16.27
CA LEU A 276 0.34 -15.80 -16.05
C LEU A 276 -0.07 -16.97 -16.96
N THR A 277 0.90 -17.64 -17.58
CA THR A 277 0.64 -18.86 -18.33
C THR A 277 0.38 -20.02 -17.36
N ASN A 278 -0.64 -20.83 -17.66
CA ASN A 278 -0.90 -22.07 -16.94
C ASN A 278 0.03 -23.21 -17.38
N ASP A 279 1.19 -22.93 -18.00
CA ASP A 279 2.04 -23.98 -18.55
C ASP A 279 2.97 -24.57 -17.46
N PRO A 280 2.75 -25.84 -17.03
CA PRO A 280 3.64 -26.50 -16.08
C PRO A 280 5.08 -26.64 -16.59
N ARG A 281 5.33 -26.54 -17.91
CA ARG A 281 6.68 -26.63 -18.51
C ARG A 281 7.53 -25.38 -18.29
N ARG A 282 6.92 -24.21 -18.09
CA ARG A 282 7.61 -22.94 -17.80
C ARG A 282 7.69 -22.62 -16.32
N ASN A 283 6.81 -23.21 -15.52
CA ASN A 283 6.87 -23.14 -14.06
C ASN A 283 8.05 -23.90 -13.43
N CYS A 284 8.99 -24.40 -14.23
CA CYS A 284 10.28 -24.92 -13.79
C CYS A 284 11.26 -23.81 -13.38
N SER A 285 10.86 -22.91 -12.47
CA SER A 285 11.84 -22.24 -11.62
C SER A 285 12.40 -23.28 -10.64
N ASN A 286 13.35 -24.06 -11.16
CA ASN A 286 14.11 -25.09 -10.48
C ASN A 286 15.09 -24.46 -9.49
N ASN A 287 14.58 -23.82 -8.45
CA ASN A 287 15.37 -23.60 -7.24
C ASN A 287 14.71 -24.33 -6.06
N PRO A 288 15.01 -25.62 -5.85
CA PRO A 288 14.60 -26.37 -4.66
C PRO A 288 15.27 -25.87 -3.36
N LYS A 289 15.91 -24.69 -3.38
CA LYS A 289 16.61 -24.06 -2.26
C LYS A 289 16.02 -22.71 -1.82
N ALA A 290 14.84 -22.32 -2.28
CA ALA A 290 14.18 -21.12 -1.75
C ALA A 290 13.49 -21.45 -0.41
N THR A 291 14.21 -21.22 0.69
CA THR A 291 13.79 -21.55 2.06
C THR A 291 12.58 -20.75 2.54
N GLU A 292 12.14 -19.70 1.82
CA GLU A 292 10.90 -18.97 2.09
C GLU A 292 10.23 -18.60 0.78
N ARG A 293 8.92 -18.86 0.66
CA ARG A 293 8.14 -18.41 -0.50
C ARG A 293 7.98 -16.89 -0.39
N PRO A 294 8.24 -16.13 -1.47
CA PRO A 294 8.01 -14.70 -1.46
C PRO A 294 6.55 -14.39 -1.09
N ILE A 295 6.33 -13.24 -0.44
CA ILE A 295 4.97 -12.80 -0.12
C ILE A 295 4.22 -12.46 -1.42
N SER A 296 2.91 -12.68 -1.46
CA SER A 296 2.15 -12.35 -2.68
C SER A 296 2.10 -10.83 -2.93
N LEU A 297 2.00 -10.41 -4.21
CA LEU A 297 1.70 -9.01 -4.57
C LEU A 297 0.47 -8.48 -3.83
N SER A 298 -0.56 -9.32 -3.67
CA SER A 298 -1.78 -8.96 -2.95
C SER A 298 -1.52 -8.66 -1.47
N THR A 299 -0.61 -9.41 -0.84
CA THR A 299 -0.20 -9.20 0.54
C THR A 299 0.58 -7.90 0.67
N MET A 300 1.53 -7.65 -0.23
CA MET A 300 2.33 -6.42 -0.28
C MET A 300 1.46 -5.17 -0.42
N LEU A 301 0.51 -5.18 -1.36
CA LEU A 301 -0.38 -4.06 -1.62
C LEU A 301 -1.36 -3.79 -0.47
N ARG A 302 -1.58 -4.76 0.44
CA ARG A 302 -2.39 -4.59 1.65
C ARG A 302 -1.63 -3.97 2.83
N ILE A 303 -0.29 -3.85 2.75
CA ILE A 303 0.53 -3.31 3.84
C ILE A 303 0.15 -1.87 4.16
N SER A 304 -0.02 -1.02 3.14
CA SER A 304 -0.53 0.33 3.34
C SER A 304 -1.16 0.91 2.08
N ARG A 305 -2.12 1.81 2.27
CA ARG A 305 -2.76 2.54 1.16
C ARG A 305 -1.76 3.36 0.36
N HIS A 306 -0.75 3.95 1.00
CA HIS A 306 0.26 4.77 0.33
C HIS A 306 1.20 3.92 -0.56
N ILE A 307 1.58 2.73 -0.09
CA ILE A 307 2.35 1.76 -0.88
C ILE A 307 1.52 1.32 -2.09
N TYR A 308 0.24 0.99 -1.89
CA TYR A 308 -0.66 0.63 -2.99
C TYR A 308 -0.72 1.70 -4.09
N THR A 309 -0.96 2.95 -3.72
CA THR A 309 -1.09 4.04 -4.69
C THR A 309 0.18 4.32 -5.49
N THR A 310 1.34 4.05 -4.90
CA THR A 310 2.65 4.35 -5.51
C THR A 310 3.15 3.16 -6.33
N MET A 311 3.08 1.96 -5.77
CA MET A 311 3.61 0.74 -6.38
C MET A 311 2.74 0.21 -7.52
N GLN A 312 1.42 0.33 -7.42
CA GLN A 312 0.54 -0.32 -8.39
C GLN A 312 0.76 0.21 -9.83
N PRO A 313 0.81 1.52 -10.09
CA PRO A 313 1.17 2.01 -11.42
C PRO A 313 2.57 1.55 -11.84
N TYR A 314 3.55 1.63 -10.94
CA TYR A 314 4.91 1.18 -11.24
C TYR A 314 4.96 -0.29 -11.66
N ILE A 315 4.23 -1.18 -10.98
CA ILE A 315 4.14 -2.60 -11.34
C ILE A 315 3.57 -2.77 -12.73
N PHE A 316 2.48 -2.07 -13.09
CA PHE A 316 1.91 -2.17 -14.44
C PHE A 316 2.83 -1.62 -15.55
N HIS A 317 3.62 -0.60 -15.25
CA HIS A 317 4.54 0.01 -16.23
C HIS A 317 5.83 -0.78 -16.41
N SER A 318 6.36 -1.37 -15.33
CA SER A 318 7.68 -2.02 -15.32
C SER A 318 7.62 -3.52 -15.59
N THR A 319 6.47 -4.16 -15.35
CA THR A 319 6.29 -5.61 -15.49
C THR A 319 5.79 -5.99 -16.87
N THR A 320 6.40 -7.01 -17.47
CA THR A 320 5.90 -7.73 -18.65
C THR A 320 4.93 -8.80 -18.18
N PHE A 321 3.66 -8.75 -18.63
CA PHE A 321 2.68 -9.79 -18.29
C PHE A 321 2.60 -10.82 -19.41
N HIS A 322 2.86 -12.08 -19.08
CA HIS A 322 2.91 -13.17 -20.06
C HIS A 322 1.59 -13.95 -20.07
N PHE A 323 1.01 -14.12 -21.25
CA PHE A 323 -0.27 -14.78 -21.46
C PHE A 323 -0.14 -15.92 -22.45
N GLY A 324 -0.89 -16.99 -22.19
CA GLY A 324 -1.08 -18.08 -23.15
C GLY A 324 -2.32 -17.84 -24.00
N LEU A 325 -3.03 -18.92 -24.36
CA LEU A 325 -4.33 -18.85 -25.05
C LEU A 325 -5.49 -18.37 -24.16
N SER A 326 -5.25 -18.14 -22.87
CA SER A 326 -6.27 -17.75 -21.90
C SER A 326 -5.69 -16.78 -20.85
N GLY A 327 -6.58 -16.16 -20.07
CA GLY A 327 -6.20 -15.27 -18.96
C GLY A 327 -6.22 -13.78 -19.31
N THR A 328 -5.94 -13.40 -20.56
CA THR A 328 -5.87 -12.00 -21.00
C THR A 328 -7.17 -11.23 -20.73
N THR A 329 -8.32 -11.79 -21.11
CA THR A 329 -9.62 -11.14 -20.90
C THR A 329 -9.90 -10.88 -19.42
N ASN A 330 -9.70 -11.89 -18.58
CA ASN A 330 -9.94 -11.77 -17.15
C ASN A 330 -8.96 -10.77 -16.51
N PHE A 331 -7.69 -10.76 -16.93
CA PHE A 331 -6.70 -9.81 -16.45
C PHE A 331 -7.07 -8.36 -16.80
N LEU A 332 -7.44 -8.09 -18.07
CA LEU A 332 -7.86 -6.75 -18.49
C LEU A 332 -9.16 -6.32 -17.81
N TRP A 333 -10.09 -7.25 -17.62
CA TRP A 333 -11.32 -7.01 -16.89
C TRP A 333 -11.04 -6.61 -15.43
N GLN A 334 -10.26 -7.42 -14.71
CA GLN A 334 -9.91 -7.20 -13.30
C GLN A 334 -9.03 -5.97 -13.08
N SER A 335 -8.20 -5.60 -14.05
CA SER A 335 -7.41 -4.37 -13.99
C SER A 335 -8.30 -3.13 -13.96
N GLY A 336 -9.47 -3.18 -14.57
CA GLY A 336 -10.40 -2.04 -14.62
C GLY A 336 -9.90 -0.87 -15.49
N PRO A 337 -10.78 0.07 -15.84
CA PRO A 337 -10.48 1.13 -16.80
C PRO A 337 -9.38 2.10 -16.34
N VAL A 338 -9.22 2.28 -15.03
CA VAL A 338 -8.20 3.19 -14.47
C VAL A 338 -6.78 2.66 -14.64
N HIS A 339 -6.60 1.34 -14.61
CA HIS A 339 -5.26 0.73 -14.66
C HIS A 339 -4.89 0.17 -16.03
N ARG A 340 -5.85 -0.10 -16.92
CA ARG A 340 -5.57 -0.58 -18.28
C ARG A 340 -4.58 0.30 -19.06
N PRO A 341 -4.68 1.66 -19.03
CA PRO A 341 -3.71 2.53 -19.69
C PRO A 341 -2.30 2.48 -19.08
N GLN A 342 -2.17 1.95 -17.85
CA GLN A 342 -0.89 1.80 -17.16
C GLN A 342 -0.14 0.54 -17.59
N ILE A 343 -0.82 -0.41 -18.24
CA ILE A 343 -0.22 -1.64 -18.76
C ILE A 343 0.61 -1.27 -19.98
N ARG A 344 1.93 -1.42 -19.89
CA ARG A 344 2.85 -1.03 -20.99
C ARG A 344 3.46 -2.19 -21.74
N ARG A 345 3.45 -3.39 -21.17
CA ARG A 345 4.19 -4.54 -21.70
C ARG A 345 3.38 -5.82 -21.58
N LEU A 346 3.10 -6.45 -22.72
CA LEU A 346 2.40 -7.73 -22.79
C LEU A 346 3.23 -8.71 -23.61
N ALA A 347 3.23 -9.96 -23.17
CA ALA A 347 3.87 -11.08 -23.86
C ALA A 347 2.85 -12.17 -24.16
N PHE A 348 2.86 -12.72 -25.38
CA PHE A 348 1.93 -13.77 -25.80
C PHE A 348 2.66 -15.05 -26.21
N HIS A 349 2.21 -16.16 -25.65
CA HIS A 349 2.74 -17.53 -25.79
C HIS A 349 1.65 -18.46 -26.30
N PHE A 350 1.23 -18.27 -27.55
CA PHE A 350 0.08 -19.00 -28.09
C PHE A 350 0.41 -20.39 -28.65
N GLY A 351 1.66 -20.61 -29.07
CA GLY A 351 2.08 -21.86 -29.70
C GLY A 351 1.34 -22.16 -31.01
N LYS A 352 1.18 -23.45 -31.33
CA LYS A 352 0.64 -23.93 -32.62
C LYS A 352 -0.75 -23.42 -33.02
N ASN A 353 -1.56 -22.98 -32.05
CA ASN A 353 -2.93 -22.51 -32.29
C ASN A 353 -3.04 -20.98 -32.31
N ALA A 354 -1.92 -20.27 -32.42
CA ALA A 354 -1.86 -18.81 -32.36
C ALA A 354 -2.81 -18.12 -33.32
N LEU A 355 -2.75 -18.49 -34.60
CA LEU A 355 -3.55 -17.81 -35.62
C LEU A 355 -5.04 -18.05 -35.43
N LEU A 356 -5.43 -19.30 -35.16
CA LEU A 356 -6.83 -19.63 -34.86
C LEU A 356 -7.36 -18.83 -33.65
N HIS A 357 -6.56 -18.72 -32.59
CA HIS A 357 -6.92 -17.93 -31.42
C HIS A 357 -7.06 -16.44 -31.75
N CYS A 358 -6.10 -15.88 -32.49
CA CYS A 358 -6.14 -14.48 -32.92
C CYS A 358 -7.35 -14.19 -33.82
N VAL A 359 -7.65 -15.04 -34.79
CA VAL A 359 -8.82 -14.88 -35.67
C VAL A 359 -10.12 -14.95 -34.87
N ARG A 360 -10.25 -15.94 -33.97
CA ARG A 360 -11.45 -16.10 -33.13
C ARG A 360 -11.73 -14.88 -32.25
N TRP A 361 -10.71 -14.32 -31.62
CA TRP A 361 -10.93 -13.39 -30.49
C TRP A 361 -10.43 -11.96 -30.72
N LEU A 362 -9.46 -11.75 -31.62
CA LEU A 362 -8.69 -10.49 -31.71
C LEU A 362 -8.72 -9.85 -33.10
N ALA A 363 -8.96 -10.61 -34.17
CA ALA A 363 -8.97 -10.09 -35.53
C ALA A 363 -10.02 -8.98 -35.71
N ALA A 364 -9.83 -8.14 -36.73
CA ALA A 364 -10.84 -7.16 -37.12
C ALA A 364 -12.16 -7.85 -37.52
N ASP A 365 -13.27 -7.12 -37.45
CA ASP A 365 -14.59 -7.66 -37.78
C ASP A 365 -14.69 -8.16 -39.22
N PRO A 366 -14.13 -7.49 -40.24
CA PRO A 366 -14.23 -7.98 -41.62
C PRO A 366 -13.60 -9.36 -41.82
N ILE A 367 -12.47 -9.61 -41.14
CA ILE A 367 -11.79 -10.91 -41.14
C ILE A 367 -12.64 -11.97 -40.42
N PHE A 368 -13.24 -11.60 -39.29
CA PHE A 368 -14.04 -12.51 -38.50
C PHE A 368 -15.36 -12.86 -39.17
N ASP A 369 -16.06 -11.91 -39.77
CA ASP A 369 -17.35 -12.11 -40.43
C ASP A 369 -17.19 -12.94 -41.72
N LEU A 370 -16.03 -12.77 -42.40
CA LEU A 370 -15.66 -13.64 -43.50
C LEU A 370 -15.41 -15.07 -43.01
N LEU A 371 -14.49 -15.25 -42.07
CA LEU A 371 -13.99 -16.59 -41.68
C LEU A 371 -14.93 -17.34 -40.74
N GLU A 372 -15.56 -16.66 -39.79
CA GLU A 372 -16.44 -17.18 -38.72
C GLU A 372 -15.98 -18.55 -38.17
N PRO A 373 -14.79 -18.62 -37.55
CA PRO A 373 -14.21 -19.87 -37.08
C PRO A 373 -15.14 -20.60 -36.09
N PRO A 374 -15.47 -21.90 -36.34
CA PRO A 374 -16.41 -22.66 -35.51
C PRO A 374 -15.96 -22.76 -34.06
N GLN A 375 -16.91 -22.72 -33.12
CA GLN A 375 -16.65 -22.96 -31.70
C GLN A 375 -17.30 -24.26 -31.24
N PRO A 376 -16.53 -25.23 -30.71
CA PRO A 376 -17.03 -26.58 -30.42
C PRO A 376 -18.13 -26.62 -29.35
N ASN A 377 -18.15 -25.66 -28.41
CA ASN A 377 -18.93 -25.76 -27.16
C ASN A 377 -19.68 -24.47 -26.76
N GLY A 378 -19.86 -23.51 -27.67
CA GLY A 378 -20.51 -22.23 -27.35
C GLY A 378 -22.00 -22.26 -27.64
N GLY A 379 -22.85 -21.92 -26.66
CA GLY A 379 -24.22 -21.50 -26.94
C GLY A 379 -24.22 -20.29 -27.89
N SER A 380 -25.29 -20.12 -28.68
CA SER A 380 -25.39 -19.02 -29.64
C SER A 380 -25.17 -17.67 -28.94
N GLY A 381 -24.21 -16.87 -29.42
CA GLY A 381 -23.97 -15.49 -28.99
C GLY A 381 -22.89 -15.26 -27.91
N LEU A 382 -22.64 -16.20 -27.00
CA LEU A 382 -21.60 -16.03 -25.95
C LEU A 382 -20.18 -15.81 -26.52
N PRO A 383 -19.77 -16.52 -27.59
CA PRO A 383 -18.49 -16.27 -28.26
C PRO A 383 -18.34 -14.84 -28.79
N LEU A 384 -19.38 -14.33 -29.46
CA LEU A 384 -19.41 -12.98 -30.01
C LEU A 384 -19.30 -11.94 -28.89
N PHE A 385 -20.05 -12.14 -27.80
CA PHE A 385 -19.97 -11.28 -26.62
C PHE A 385 -18.54 -11.18 -26.07
N TRP A 386 -17.86 -12.32 -25.86
CA TRP A 386 -16.49 -12.32 -25.32
C TRP A 386 -15.47 -11.74 -26.29
N ARG A 387 -15.65 -11.94 -27.59
CA ARG A 387 -14.82 -11.30 -28.63
C ARG A 387 -14.96 -9.78 -28.57
N CYS A 388 -16.18 -9.25 -28.62
CA CYS A 388 -16.43 -7.82 -28.53
C CYS A 388 -15.87 -7.24 -27.24
N GLN A 389 -16.07 -7.93 -26.11
CA GLN A 389 -15.55 -7.51 -24.82
C GLN A 389 -14.02 -7.47 -24.80
N LEU A 390 -13.34 -8.51 -25.28
CA LEU A 390 -11.88 -8.55 -25.31
C LEU A 390 -11.30 -7.45 -26.20
N ARG A 391 -11.87 -7.25 -27.40
CA ARG A 391 -11.42 -6.19 -28.31
C ARG A 391 -11.62 -4.80 -27.71
N ALA A 392 -12.78 -4.53 -27.10
CA ALA A 392 -13.03 -3.27 -26.41
C ALA A 392 -12.02 -3.01 -25.28
N LEU A 393 -11.72 -4.04 -24.47
CA LEU A 393 -10.73 -3.95 -23.40
C LEU A 393 -9.30 -3.74 -23.93
N ALA A 394 -8.95 -4.40 -25.04
CA ALA A 394 -7.63 -4.29 -25.65
C ALA A 394 -7.37 -2.90 -26.26
N GLN A 395 -8.41 -2.25 -26.81
CA GLN A 395 -8.31 -0.91 -27.37
C GLN A 395 -7.95 0.17 -26.32
N GLU A 396 -8.25 -0.07 -25.04
CA GLU A 396 -7.85 0.84 -23.95
C GLU A 396 -6.38 0.68 -23.53
N VAL A 397 -5.66 -0.29 -24.09
CA VAL A 397 -4.28 -0.60 -23.72
C VAL A 397 -3.32 -0.05 -24.77
N HIS A 398 -2.37 0.77 -24.30
CA HIS A 398 -1.34 1.42 -25.12
C HIS A 398 0.04 0.87 -24.75
N LEU A 399 0.52 -0.07 -25.56
CA LEU A 399 1.73 -0.84 -25.30
C LEU A 399 2.99 -0.11 -25.79
N LEU A 400 3.97 -0.03 -24.90
CA LEU A 400 5.36 0.31 -25.23
C LEU A 400 6.04 -0.89 -25.93
N GLU A 401 5.76 -2.10 -25.47
CA GLU A 401 6.35 -3.31 -26.02
C GLU A 401 5.35 -4.46 -26.03
N LEU A 402 5.16 -5.05 -27.21
CA LEU A 402 4.45 -6.30 -27.41
C LEU A 402 5.48 -7.40 -27.70
N VAL A 403 5.57 -8.38 -26.82
CA VAL A 403 6.42 -9.55 -26.99
C VAL A 403 5.61 -10.69 -27.58
N VAL A 404 6.04 -11.21 -28.73
CA VAL A 404 5.40 -12.36 -29.38
C VAL A 404 6.37 -13.52 -29.35
N ASP A 405 5.97 -14.58 -28.68
CA ASP A 405 6.70 -15.82 -28.69
C ASP A 405 6.31 -16.64 -29.90
N ILE A 406 7.29 -16.89 -30.76
CA ILE A 406 7.10 -17.60 -32.03
C ILE A 406 7.31 -19.12 -31.88
N GLU A 407 7.64 -19.60 -30.68
CA GLU A 407 7.80 -21.02 -30.39
C GLU A 407 6.54 -21.79 -30.82
N GLY A 408 6.69 -22.71 -31.76
CA GLY A 408 5.61 -23.57 -32.25
C GLY A 408 4.56 -22.90 -33.14
N ILE A 409 4.68 -21.60 -33.44
CA ILE A 409 3.82 -20.94 -34.44
C ILE A 409 4.30 -21.32 -35.85
N PRO A 410 3.43 -21.80 -36.76
CA PRO A 410 3.83 -22.05 -38.14
C PRO A 410 4.34 -20.76 -38.81
N LYS A 411 5.46 -20.84 -39.54
CA LYS A 411 6.11 -19.65 -40.13
C LYS A 411 5.15 -18.81 -40.98
N ALA A 412 4.30 -19.46 -41.78
CA ALA A 412 3.32 -18.81 -42.65
C ALA A 412 2.22 -18.04 -41.90
N ASP A 413 2.04 -18.30 -40.61
CA ASP A 413 0.98 -17.71 -39.79
C ASP A 413 1.46 -16.51 -38.97
N ILE A 414 2.78 -16.37 -38.76
CA ILE A 414 3.39 -15.35 -37.90
C ILE A 414 2.99 -13.94 -38.37
N ALA A 415 3.04 -13.67 -39.67
CA ALA A 415 2.71 -12.35 -40.22
C ALA A 415 1.27 -11.92 -39.89
N MET A 416 0.31 -12.81 -40.09
CA MET A 416 -1.10 -12.53 -39.82
C MET A 416 -1.35 -12.40 -38.31
N VAL A 417 -0.74 -13.26 -37.48
CA VAL A 417 -0.81 -13.16 -36.01
C VAL A 417 -0.32 -11.80 -35.52
N VAL A 418 0.85 -11.37 -35.97
CA VAL A 418 1.45 -10.10 -35.55
C VAL A 418 0.61 -8.91 -36.03
N ARG A 419 0.09 -8.96 -37.26
CA ARG A 419 -0.78 -7.89 -37.80
C ARG A 419 -2.06 -7.76 -36.98
N ILE A 420 -2.71 -8.89 -36.62
CA ILE A 420 -3.88 -8.90 -35.75
C ILE A 420 -3.54 -8.32 -34.37
N LEU A 421 -2.48 -8.80 -33.72
CA LEU A 421 -2.10 -8.34 -32.38
C LEU A 421 -1.73 -6.85 -32.38
N ARG A 422 -1.05 -6.35 -33.42
CA ARG A 422 -0.72 -4.94 -33.52
C ARG A 422 -1.95 -4.05 -33.70
N GLY A 423 -2.97 -4.55 -34.42
CA GLY A 423 -4.21 -3.82 -34.69
C GLY A 423 -5.24 -3.88 -33.56
N VAL A 424 -5.19 -4.88 -32.68
CA VAL A 424 -6.21 -5.05 -31.63
C VAL A 424 -6.01 -4.13 -30.42
N PHE A 425 -4.77 -3.70 -30.16
CA PHE A 425 -4.45 -2.76 -29.08
C PHE A 425 -4.55 -1.31 -29.56
N GLY A 426 -4.86 -0.38 -28.66
CA GLY A 426 -5.03 1.04 -29.00
C GLY A 426 -3.76 1.66 -29.59
N SER A 427 -2.58 1.21 -29.14
CA SER A 427 -1.31 1.47 -29.82
C SER A 427 -0.25 0.46 -29.41
N VAL A 428 0.69 0.18 -30.32
CA VAL A 428 1.87 -0.64 -30.05
C VAL A 428 3.10 0.06 -30.62
N GLU A 429 4.00 0.53 -29.75
CA GLU A 429 5.22 1.23 -30.18
C GLU A 429 6.26 0.26 -30.76
N ARG A 430 6.46 -0.89 -30.12
CA ARG A 430 7.47 -1.87 -30.52
C ARG A 430 6.95 -3.29 -30.41
N VAL A 431 7.33 -4.12 -31.37
CA VAL A 431 7.11 -5.57 -31.33
C VAL A 431 8.46 -6.26 -31.18
N LYS A 432 8.56 -7.15 -30.20
CA LYS A 432 9.75 -7.96 -29.92
C LYS A 432 9.40 -9.43 -30.11
N PHE A 433 10.28 -10.16 -30.78
CA PHE A 433 10.10 -11.59 -31.02
C PHE A 433 11.00 -12.37 -30.09
N VAL A 434 10.45 -13.43 -29.50
CA VAL A 434 11.20 -14.35 -28.65
C VAL A 434 10.95 -15.79 -29.10
N ASP A 435 11.95 -16.63 -28.91
CA ASP A 435 11.85 -18.06 -29.11
C ASP A 435 12.12 -18.75 -27.76
N GLY A 436 11.08 -19.35 -27.20
CA GLY A 436 11.21 -20.23 -26.06
C GLY A 436 11.89 -21.53 -26.48
N ALA A 437 13.22 -21.60 -26.55
CA ALA A 437 13.85 -22.88 -26.84
C ALA A 437 13.48 -23.91 -25.74
N ALA A 438 13.25 -25.17 -26.14
CA ALA A 438 12.88 -26.33 -25.30
C ALA A 438 13.81 -26.64 -24.10
N ARG A 439 14.84 -25.82 -23.85
CA ARG A 439 15.79 -25.89 -22.72
C ARG A 439 15.57 -24.81 -21.65
N GLY A 440 14.46 -24.07 -21.70
CA GLY A 440 14.11 -23.08 -20.66
C GLY A 440 14.89 -21.76 -20.74
N LYS A 441 15.51 -21.46 -21.88
CA LYS A 441 16.15 -20.17 -22.15
C LYS A 441 15.42 -19.47 -23.29
N THR A 442 14.84 -18.31 -22.98
CA THR A 442 14.19 -17.45 -23.96
C THR A 442 15.25 -16.66 -24.72
N GLU A 443 15.32 -16.83 -26.03
CA GLU A 443 16.22 -16.07 -26.90
C GLU A 443 15.46 -15.01 -27.68
N VAL A 444 16.06 -13.83 -27.81
CA VAL A 444 15.46 -12.75 -28.61
C VAL A 444 15.75 -13.05 -30.08
N VAL A 445 14.70 -13.06 -30.88
CA VAL A 445 14.80 -13.34 -32.31
C VAL A 445 15.10 -12.04 -33.04
N ASP A 446 16.21 -12.02 -33.77
CA ASP A 446 16.63 -10.85 -34.54
C ASP A 446 15.72 -10.61 -35.75
N LYS A 447 15.65 -9.35 -36.19
CA LYS A 447 14.82 -8.95 -37.35
C LYS A 447 15.21 -9.64 -38.67
N GLY A 448 16.42 -10.19 -38.75
CA GLY A 448 16.92 -10.92 -39.92
C GLY A 448 16.57 -12.42 -39.94
N ASP A 449 15.84 -12.93 -38.95
CA ASP A 449 15.43 -14.34 -38.94
C ASP A 449 14.48 -14.62 -40.11
N GLU A 450 14.76 -15.67 -40.88
CA GLU A 450 13.95 -16.09 -42.03
C GLU A 450 12.49 -16.37 -41.67
N ARG A 451 12.19 -16.76 -40.43
CA ARG A 451 10.83 -16.98 -39.93
C ARG A 451 10.02 -15.68 -39.86
N LEU A 452 10.71 -14.55 -39.75
CA LEU A 452 10.14 -13.21 -39.69
C LEU A 452 10.15 -12.54 -41.07
N ALA A 453 10.59 -13.24 -42.13
CA ALA A 453 10.52 -12.75 -43.49
C ALA A 453 9.05 -12.51 -43.89
N GLY A 454 8.77 -11.35 -44.52
CA GLY A 454 7.41 -10.98 -44.92
C GLY A 454 6.56 -10.33 -43.82
N LEU A 455 7.10 -10.07 -42.63
CA LEU A 455 6.39 -9.29 -41.61
C LEU A 455 6.02 -7.90 -42.14
N GLY A 456 4.72 -7.61 -42.14
CA GLY A 456 4.19 -6.31 -42.60
C GLY A 456 4.12 -6.16 -44.12
N ILE A 457 4.32 -7.24 -44.88
CA ILE A 457 4.21 -7.26 -46.34
C ILE A 457 2.97 -8.08 -46.73
N GLY A 458 2.24 -7.63 -47.74
CA GLY A 458 1.03 -8.29 -48.26
C GLY A 458 -0.26 -7.65 -47.74
N SER A 459 -1.30 -7.68 -48.57
CA SER A 459 -2.63 -7.18 -48.22
C SER A 459 -3.34 -8.13 -47.25
N TRP A 460 -4.39 -7.67 -46.56
CA TRP A 460 -5.26 -8.58 -45.80
C TRP A 460 -5.85 -9.67 -46.69
N ARG A 461 -6.18 -9.36 -47.95
CA ARG A 461 -6.66 -10.30 -48.97
C ARG A 461 -5.67 -11.46 -49.15
N ASP A 462 -4.40 -11.16 -49.38
CA ASP A 462 -3.36 -12.19 -49.59
C ASP A 462 -3.19 -13.08 -48.35
N MET A 463 -3.21 -12.48 -47.15
CA MET A 463 -3.08 -13.22 -45.89
C MET A 463 -4.28 -14.16 -45.67
N VAL A 464 -5.49 -13.69 -45.95
CA VAL A 464 -6.74 -14.45 -45.80
C VAL A 464 -6.84 -15.56 -46.83
N LYS A 465 -6.54 -15.30 -48.10
CA LYS A 465 -6.47 -16.34 -49.14
C LYS A 465 -5.49 -17.44 -48.76
N GLY A 466 -4.28 -17.04 -48.36
CA GLY A 466 -3.26 -17.97 -47.89
C GLY A 466 -3.73 -18.78 -46.68
N TYR A 467 -4.44 -18.15 -45.74
CA TYR A 467 -5.04 -18.85 -44.59
C TYR A 467 -6.05 -19.92 -45.04
N ILE A 468 -7.02 -19.55 -45.88
CA ILE A 468 -8.06 -20.46 -46.37
C ILE A 468 -7.42 -21.62 -47.14
N GLU A 469 -6.53 -21.35 -48.09
CA GLU A 469 -5.88 -22.36 -48.92
C GLU A 469 -5.10 -23.38 -48.06
N ARG A 470 -4.31 -22.91 -47.10
CA ARG A 470 -3.50 -23.77 -46.21
C ARG A 470 -4.38 -24.69 -45.38
N TYR A 471 -5.40 -24.17 -44.72
CA TYR A 471 -6.23 -24.96 -43.81
C TYR A 471 -7.34 -25.76 -44.52
N ARG A 472 -7.72 -25.39 -45.75
CA ARG A 472 -8.56 -26.22 -46.64
C ARG A 472 -7.84 -27.51 -47.03
N ARG A 473 -6.53 -27.45 -47.31
CA ARG A 473 -5.70 -28.63 -47.65
C ARG A 473 -5.48 -29.59 -46.48
N GLN A 474 -5.64 -29.12 -45.24
CA GLN A 474 -5.47 -29.97 -44.06
C GLN A 474 -6.77 -30.72 -43.75
N ILE A 475 -6.76 -32.02 -44.05
CA ILE A 475 -7.88 -32.93 -43.82
C ILE A 475 -8.27 -32.93 -42.32
N GLY A 476 -9.53 -32.61 -42.02
CA GLY A 476 -10.09 -32.58 -40.67
C GLY A 476 -9.82 -31.30 -39.86
N TRP A 477 -8.98 -30.39 -40.35
CA TRP A 477 -8.65 -29.13 -39.66
C TRP A 477 -9.49 -27.94 -40.13
N HIS A 478 -9.96 -27.93 -41.38
CA HIS A 478 -10.84 -26.88 -41.90
C HIS A 478 -12.08 -26.63 -41.01
N ASN A 479 -12.63 -27.69 -40.41
CA ASN A 479 -13.77 -27.63 -39.48
C ASN A 479 -13.54 -26.76 -38.23
N TRP A 480 -12.29 -26.38 -37.95
CA TRP A 480 -11.94 -25.56 -36.79
C TRP A 480 -11.60 -24.12 -37.16
N HIS A 481 -11.21 -23.87 -38.41
CA HIS A 481 -10.53 -22.66 -38.83
C HIS A 481 -11.42 -21.63 -39.52
N PHE A 482 -12.50 -22.07 -40.17
CA PHE A 482 -13.48 -21.22 -40.83
C PHE A 482 -14.82 -21.93 -40.99
N LYS A 483 -15.88 -21.18 -41.28
CA LYS A 483 -17.24 -21.72 -41.48
C LYS A 483 -17.29 -22.70 -42.66
N MET A 484 -18.17 -23.70 -42.54
CA MET A 484 -18.29 -24.77 -43.54
C MET A 484 -18.64 -24.23 -44.94
N ASP A 485 -19.37 -23.11 -44.99
CA ASP A 485 -19.78 -22.48 -46.23
C ASP A 485 -18.60 -21.98 -47.08
N LEU A 486 -17.43 -21.73 -46.47
CA LEU A 486 -16.21 -21.34 -47.19
C LEU A 486 -15.42 -22.53 -47.77
N VAL A 487 -15.72 -23.76 -47.35
CA VAL A 487 -15.04 -24.98 -47.84
C VAL A 487 -15.32 -25.23 -49.34
N PRO A 488 -16.58 -25.20 -49.83
CA PRO A 488 -16.86 -25.48 -51.23
C PRO A 488 -16.55 -24.32 -52.19
N LEU A 489 -16.37 -23.09 -51.67
CA LEU A 489 -16.21 -21.91 -52.51
C LEU A 489 -14.90 -21.91 -53.31
N LYS A 490 -15.01 -21.51 -54.58
CA LYS A 490 -13.85 -21.24 -55.43
C LYS A 490 -13.16 -19.95 -54.98
N GLU A 491 -11.92 -19.77 -55.42
CA GLU A 491 -11.14 -18.58 -55.06
C GLU A 491 -11.82 -17.27 -55.51
N GLU A 492 -12.40 -17.26 -56.71
CA GLU A 492 -13.15 -16.13 -57.27
C GLU A 492 -14.34 -15.73 -56.37
N GLU A 493 -15.09 -16.70 -55.87
CA GLU A 493 -16.23 -16.45 -54.98
C GLU A 493 -15.80 -15.91 -53.62
N VAL A 494 -14.59 -16.26 -53.15
CA VAL A 494 -14.01 -15.70 -51.92
C VAL A 494 -13.54 -14.26 -52.16
N ASP A 495 -13.01 -13.96 -53.35
CA ASP A 495 -12.70 -12.58 -53.74
C ASP A 495 -13.95 -11.70 -53.79
N ASP A 496 -15.04 -12.18 -54.39
CA ASP A 496 -16.33 -11.47 -54.42
C ASP A 496 -16.85 -11.13 -53.01
N LEU A 497 -16.56 -11.99 -52.02
CA LEU A 497 -16.91 -11.73 -50.62
C LEU A 497 -16.02 -10.66 -49.99
N MET A 498 -14.71 -10.65 -50.31
CA MET A 498 -13.77 -9.63 -49.83
C MET A 498 -13.99 -8.28 -50.50
N ASP A 499 -14.45 -8.26 -51.75
CA ASP A 499 -14.73 -7.04 -52.52
C ASP A 499 -15.84 -6.18 -51.89
N LYS A 500 -16.71 -6.78 -51.06
CA LYS A 500 -17.68 -6.04 -50.24
C LYS A 500 -17.01 -5.03 -49.30
N GLU A 501 -15.78 -5.32 -48.88
CA GLU A 501 -14.95 -4.44 -48.05
C GLU A 501 -13.54 -4.27 -48.65
N MET A 502 -13.50 -4.02 -49.97
CA MET A 502 -12.26 -3.89 -50.75
C MET A 502 -11.22 -2.96 -50.10
N GLU A 503 -11.64 -1.81 -49.59
CA GLU A 503 -10.74 -0.86 -48.92
C GLU A 503 -10.04 -1.47 -47.69
N PHE A 504 -10.72 -2.35 -46.94
CA PHE A 504 -10.09 -3.03 -45.81
C PHE A 504 -9.15 -4.14 -46.29
N PHE A 505 -9.62 -4.98 -47.22
CA PHE A 505 -8.89 -6.18 -47.63
C PHE A 505 -7.66 -5.89 -48.50
N ASP A 506 -7.65 -4.82 -49.27
CA ASP A 506 -6.53 -4.47 -50.15
C ASP A 506 -5.43 -3.66 -49.45
N ASN A 507 -5.71 -3.17 -48.23
CA ASN A 507 -4.72 -2.61 -47.31
C ASN A 507 -3.91 -3.72 -46.62
#